data_AF-A0A518AVZ7-F1
#
_entry.id   AF-A0A518AVZ7-F1
#
_cell.length_a   1.000
_cell.length_b   1.000
_cell.length_c   1.000
_cell.angle_alpha   90.00
_cell.angle_beta   90.00
_cell.angle_gamma   90.00
#
_symmetry.space_group_name_H-M   'P 1'
#
loop_
_entity.id
_entity.type
_entity.pdbx_description
1 polymer ?
#
loop_
_entity_poly.entity_id
_entity_poly.type
_entity_poly.pdbx_seq_one_letter_code
_entity_poly.pdbx_strand_id
1 'polypeptide(L)'
;MPAMNSRYTFAAFMSFLLVLALASFSVAQPVASSDRSDQLQRLVNALGEQIALVRTRDERVADLRLKMLAYALDEWNASGRTDEDFAAMQTWLEKSIDSAMSGGRRRMPVVPMFSVPQVAEAVPAPSPASDEEPIKTFATEDTTPSEPAPAETAPSLPATTGPSLAAATPDEAATAVPSQPAERRDPSRQATPKKQTASIWQRHPAAQPIDLSDPFGDEGPAEPSSNESRVVMRPAAMSSLTPAKTRVEVNVMELGARVKGYIHGLRGVEARLLANDEMSADELLIVVRELRQLSNQRDLLSLYLETEALESSTQPTELPTVEHARRMINRRLEQLQEAGESDRKVLDATEAELIGV
;
A
#
# COMPACT_ATOMS: atom_id res chain seq x y z
N MET A 1 -24.55 -19.65 -62.45
CA MET A 1 -24.40 -18.21 -62.16
C MET A 1 -25.68 -17.71 -61.53
N PRO A 2 -25.63 -17.34 -60.24
CA PRO A 2 -26.14 -16.03 -59.85
C PRO A 2 -25.08 -15.26 -59.06
N ALA A 3 -24.91 -14.01 -59.46
CA ALA A 3 -24.22 -12.97 -58.72
C ALA A 3 -25.18 -12.35 -57.69
N MET A 4 -24.60 -11.55 -56.79
CA MET A 4 -25.24 -10.64 -55.83
C MET A 4 -25.51 -11.25 -54.45
N ASN A 5 -24.58 -10.98 -53.52
CA ASN A 5 -24.87 -10.38 -52.21
C ASN A 5 -23.55 -9.99 -51.53
N SER A 6 -22.94 -8.90 -52.00
CA SER A 6 -21.74 -8.30 -51.38
C SER A 6 -21.93 -6.79 -51.27
N ARG A 7 -22.95 -6.36 -50.50
CA ARG A 7 -23.21 -4.95 -50.20
C ARG A 7 -23.62 -4.66 -48.75
N TYR A 8 -23.61 -5.64 -47.85
CA TYR A 8 -24.04 -5.44 -46.45
C TYR A 8 -22.91 -5.51 -45.41
N THR A 9 -21.66 -5.75 -45.80
CA THR A 9 -20.54 -5.85 -44.85
C THR A 9 -19.79 -4.54 -44.59
N PHE A 10 -20.06 -3.47 -45.35
CA PHE A 10 -19.32 -2.21 -45.20
C PHE A 10 -19.97 -1.20 -44.23
N ALA A 11 -21.25 -1.36 -43.90
CA ALA A 11 -21.97 -0.42 -43.02
C ALA A 11 -21.85 -0.75 -41.51
N ALA A 12 -21.51 -2.00 -41.16
CA ALA A 12 -21.37 -2.42 -39.75
C ALA A 12 -20.00 -2.04 -39.13
N PHE A 13 -18.97 -1.81 -39.95
CA PHE A 13 -17.63 -1.48 -39.44
C PHE A 13 -17.39 0.02 -39.21
N MET A 14 -18.27 0.89 -39.72
CA MET A 14 -18.19 2.36 -39.56
C MET A 14 -19.07 2.91 -38.42
N SER A 15 -19.83 2.06 -37.71
CA SER A 15 -20.59 2.47 -36.52
C SER A 15 -19.91 2.11 -35.19
N PHE A 16 -18.80 1.36 -35.21
CA PHE A 16 -18.03 1.05 -34.00
C PHE A 16 -16.89 2.05 -33.73
N LEU A 17 -16.60 2.94 -34.68
CA LEU A 17 -15.53 3.95 -34.56
C LEU A 17 -16.02 5.36 -34.18
N LEU A 18 -17.30 5.54 -33.86
CA LEU A 18 -17.89 6.84 -33.50
C LEU A 18 -18.42 6.93 -32.06
N VAL A 19 -18.13 5.95 -31.20
CA VAL A 19 -18.48 6.00 -29.76
C VAL A 19 -17.24 6.19 -28.87
N LEU A 20 -16.03 6.21 -29.45
CA LEU A 20 -14.77 6.36 -28.72
C LEU A 20 -14.11 7.73 -28.92
N ALA A 21 -14.89 8.81 -28.89
CA ALA A 21 -14.39 10.17 -29.10
C ALA A 21 -14.96 11.21 -28.11
N LEU A 22 -15.39 10.78 -26.92
CA LEU A 22 -15.92 11.66 -25.87
C LEU A 22 -15.46 11.19 -24.47
N ALA A 23 -14.15 11.19 -24.23
CA ALA A 23 -13.58 11.13 -22.87
C ALA A 23 -12.11 11.59 -22.87
N SER A 24 -11.83 12.78 -23.39
CA SER A 24 -10.53 13.44 -23.20
C SER A 24 -10.70 14.95 -23.08
N PHE A 25 -11.66 15.38 -22.24
CA PHE A 25 -11.51 16.65 -21.57
C PHE A 25 -10.51 16.42 -20.44
N SER A 26 -9.22 16.56 -20.76
CA SER A 26 -8.19 16.81 -19.75
C SER A 26 -8.44 18.18 -19.16
N VAL A 27 -9.35 18.22 -18.19
CA VAL A 27 -9.28 19.22 -17.13
C VAL A 27 -7.88 19.06 -16.57
N ALA A 28 -7.06 20.09 -16.68
CA ALA A 28 -5.84 20.20 -15.89
C ALA A 28 -6.28 20.35 -14.43
N GLN A 29 -6.70 19.24 -13.84
CA GLN A 29 -6.83 19.11 -12.41
C GLN A 29 -5.41 19.27 -11.83
N PRO A 30 -5.27 19.79 -10.61
CA PRO A 30 -4.01 19.75 -9.89
C PRO A 30 -3.69 18.29 -9.51
N VAL A 31 -3.27 17.47 -10.48
CA VAL A 31 -2.90 16.05 -10.32
C VAL A 31 -1.64 15.88 -9.46
N ALA A 32 -0.87 16.95 -9.27
CA ALA A 32 0.38 16.91 -8.50
C ALA A 32 0.19 16.55 -7.02
N SER A 33 -0.99 16.80 -6.44
CA SER A 33 -1.22 16.56 -5.01
C SER A 33 -1.56 15.10 -4.69
N SER A 34 -2.29 14.40 -5.57
CA SER A 34 -2.67 12.99 -5.38
C SER A 34 -1.48 12.04 -5.53
N ASP A 35 -0.59 12.33 -6.48
CA ASP A 35 0.59 11.49 -6.71
C ASP A 35 1.54 11.50 -5.51
N ARG A 36 1.66 12.65 -4.84
CA ARG A 36 2.51 12.84 -3.66
C ARG A 36 2.01 12.07 -2.45
N SER A 37 0.71 12.14 -2.14
CA SER A 37 0.13 11.37 -1.04
C SER A 37 0.26 9.87 -1.27
N ASP A 38 0.03 9.42 -2.51
CA ASP A 38 0.15 8.01 -2.89
C ASP A 38 1.58 7.50 -2.72
N GLN A 39 2.57 8.33 -3.06
CA GLN A 39 3.98 8.00 -2.88
C GLN A 39 4.35 7.82 -1.39
N LEU A 40 3.94 8.74 -0.52
CA LEU A 40 4.17 8.59 0.93
C LEU A 40 3.48 7.35 1.48
N GLN A 41 2.25 7.09 1.06
CA GLN A 41 1.51 5.90 1.50
C GLN A 41 2.24 4.61 1.10
N ARG A 42 2.78 4.53 -0.11
CA ARG A 42 3.59 3.39 -0.57
C ARG A 42 4.83 3.20 0.30
N LEU A 43 5.53 4.28 0.67
CA LEU A 43 6.71 4.22 1.53
C LEU A 43 6.37 3.81 2.97
N VAL A 44 5.27 4.31 3.53
CA VAL A 44 4.77 3.89 4.85
C VAL A 44 4.44 2.39 4.86
N ASN A 45 3.74 1.90 3.83
CA ASN A 45 3.43 0.48 3.68
C ASN A 45 4.71 -0.37 3.56
N ALA A 46 5.67 0.07 2.73
CA ALA A 46 6.94 -0.62 2.55
C ALA A 46 7.74 -0.71 3.85
N LEU A 47 7.79 0.37 4.64
CA LEU A 47 8.44 0.36 5.95
C LEU A 47 7.72 -0.58 6.93
N GLY A 48 6.38 -0.59 6.92
CA GLY A 48 5.56 -1.51 7.72
C GLY A 48 5.87 -2.98 7.42
N GLU A 49 5.98 -3.35 6.14
CA GLU A 49 6.39 -4.69 5.71
C GLU A 49 7.79 -5.06 6.24
N GLN A 50 8.75 -4.13 6.16
CA GLN A 50 10.11 -4.38 6.68
C GLN A 50 10.14 -4.55 8.20
N ILE A 51 9.36 -3.78 8.94
CA ILE A 51 9.22 -3.94 10.40
C ILE A 51 8.59 -5.29 10.73
N ALA A 52 7.59 -5.73 9.97
CA ALA A 52 6.95 -7.04 10.16
C ALA A 52 7.94 -8.19 9.94
N LEU A 53 8.83 -8.09 8.94
CA LEU A 53 9.91 -9.05 8.73
C LEU A 53 10.88 -9.08 9.93
N VAL A 54 11.24 -7.92 10.48
CA VAL A 54 12.13 -7.82 11.65
C VAL A 54 11.49 -8.41 12.90
N ARG A 55 10.18 -8.26 13.08
CA ARG A 55 9.43 -8.82 14.22
C ARG A 55 9.63 -10.33 14.36
N THR A 56 9.78 -11.06 13.25
CA THR A 56 10.04 -12.51 13.28
C THR A 56 11.38 -12.87 13.93
N ARG A 57 12.33 -11.94 13.98
CA ARG A 57 13.68 -12.13 14.53
C ARG A 57 13.87 -11.46 15.89
N ASP A 58 13.35 -10.24 16.04
CA ASP A 58 13.47 -9.42 17.26
C ASP A 58 12.23 -8.54 17.42
N GLU A 59 11.30 -9.00 18.26
CA GLU A 59 10.04 -8.32 18.55
C GLU A 59 10.26 -6.95 19.21
N ARG A 60 11.25 -6.83 20.10
CA ARG A 60 11.52 -5.57 20.82
C ARG A 60 12.00 -4.48 19.88
N VAL A 61 12.89 -4.83 18.95
CA VAL A 61 13.37 -3.89 17.92
C VAL A 61 12.23 -3.50 16.99
N ALA A 62 11.38 -4.45 16.57
CA ALA A 62 10.23 -4.15 15.74
C ALA A 62 9.24 -3.19 16.41
N ASP A 63 8.93 -3.39 17.69
CA ASP A 63 8.01 -2.54 18.43
C ASP A 63 8.57 -1.13 18.65
N LEU A 64 9.88 -0.99 18.89
CA LEU A 64 10.53 0.31 18.97
C LEU A 64 10.40 1.07 17.63
N ARG A 65 10.65 0.39 16.51
CA ARG A 65 10.54 0.98 15.17
C ARG A 65 9.11 1.37 14.83
N LEU A 66 8.14 0.56 15.25
CA LEU A 66 6.72 0.85 15.06
C LEU A 66 6.29 2.08 15.87
N LYS A 67 6.80 2.24 17.10
CA LYS A 67 6.60 3.47 17.90
C LYS A 67 7.20 4.70 17.23
N MET A 68 8.40 4.59 16.66
CA MET A 68 9.03 5.68 15.92
C MET A 68 8.23 6.07 14.67
N LEU A 69 7.70 5.08 13.94
CA LEU A 69 6.83 5.33 12.79
C LEU A 69 5.54 6.03 13.19
N ALA A 70 4.88 5.57 14.27
CA ALA A 70 3.68 6.22 14.79
C ALA A 70 3.97 7.67 15.19
N TYR A 71 5.05 7.90 15.93
CA TYR A 71 5.48 9.25 16.33
C TYR A 71 5.73 10.17 15.12
N ALA A 72 6.43 9.68 14.08
CA ALA A 72 6.67 10.45 12.87
C ALA A 72 5.37 10.80 12.12
N LEU A 73 4.40 9.88 12.07
CA LEU A 73 3.10 10.12 11.45
C LEU A 73 2.27 11.13 12.23
N ASP A 74 2.33 11.10 13.56
CA ASP A 74 1.65 12.08 14.42
C ASP A 74 2.25 13.49 14.21
N GLU A 75 3.57 13.62 14.21
CA GLU A 75 4.27 14.89 13.95
C GLU A 75 4.00 15.40 12.52
N TRP A 76 4.00 14.52 11.52
CA TRP A 76 3.61 14.84 10.14
C TRP A 76 2.17 15.36 10.05
N ASN A 77 1.24 14.72 10.75
CA ASN A 77 -0.17 15.13 10.77
C ASN A 77 -0.39 16.45 11.51
N ALA A 78 0.44 16.76 12.49
CA ALA A 78 0.42 18.04 13.20
C ALA A 78 1.10 19.18 12.41
N SER A 79 1.87 18.86 11.37
CA SER A 79 2.63 19.84 10.59
C SER A 79 1.77 20.71 9.66
N GLY A 80 2.37 21.79 9.16
CA GLY A 80 1.81 22.59 8.06
C GLY A 80 1.72 21.86 6.71
N ARG A 81 2.27 20.64 6.59
CA ARG A 81 2.32 19.82 5.35
C ARG A 81 2.89 20.59 4.16
N THR A 82 3.95 21.36 4.42
CA THR A 82 4.66 22.11 3.39
C THR A 82 5.45 21.17 2.47
N ASP A 83 5.91 21.68 1.32
CA ASP A 83 6.78 20.91 0.42
C ASP A 83 8.10 20.48 1.09
N GLU A 84 8.60 21.29 2.02
CA GLU A 84 9.79 20.98 2.81
C GLU A 84 9.52 19.84 3.80
N ASP A 85 8.39 19.90 4.50
CA ASP A 85 7.96 18.82 5.38
C ASP A 85 7.82 17.51 4.57
N PHE A 86 7.21 17.59 3.37
CA PHE A 86 7.00 16.42 2.51
C PHE A 86 8.32 15.78 2.13
N ALA A 87 9.29 16.57 1.67
CA ALA A 87 10.62 16.09 1.32
C ALA A 87 11.34 15.49 2.54
N ALA A 88 11.17 16.10 3.73
CA ALA A 88 11.73 15.59 4.98
C ALA A 88 11.12 14.22 5.35
N MET A 89 9.80 14.08 5.25
CA MET A 89 9.09 12.82 5.53
C MET A 89 9.48 11.73 4.54
N GLN A 90 9.52 12.04 3.24
CA GLN A 90 9.94 11.11 2.21
C GLN A 90 11.37 10.61 2.46
N THR A 91 12.32 11.54 2.67
CA THR A 91 13.73 11.22 2.94
C THR A 91 13.89 10.36 4.20
N TRP A 92 13.11 10.67 5.24
CA TRP A 92 13.14 9.92 6.49
C TRP A 92 12.60 8.48 6.31
N LEU A 93 11.51 8.31 5.56
CA LEU A 93 10.94 6.99 5.26
C LEU A 93 11.90 6.14 4.43
N GLU A 94 12.51 6.70 3.38
CA GLU A 94 13.49 6.01 2.54
C GLU A 94 14.70 5.52 3.38
N LYS A 95 15.30 6.42 4.18
CA LYS A 95 16.41 6.05 5.09
C LYS A 95 16.01 5.02 6.14
N SER A 96 14.75 5.05 6.58
CA SER A 96 14.21 4.08 7.53
C SER A 96 14.06 2.69 6.92
N ILE A 97 13.60 2.60 5.66
CA ILE A 97 13.51 1.36 4.89
C ILE A 97 14.91 0.77 4.70
N ASP A 98 15.89 1.57 4.25
CA ASP A 98 17.27 1.13 4.05
C ASP A 98 17.90 0.59 5.35
N SER A 99 17.62 1.26 6.47
CA SER A 99 18.06 0.85 7.80
C SER A 99 17.39 -0.45 8.27
N ALA A 100 16.17 -0.73 7.79
CA ALA A 100 15.46 -1.96 8.10
C ALA A 100 15.96 -3.16 7.26
N MET A 101 16.29 -2.95 5.98
CA MET A 101 16.73 -4.02 5.06
C MET A 101 18.11 -4.62 5.37
N SER A 102 19.05 -3.82 5.91
CA SER A 102 20.46 -4.22 6.13
C SER A 102 20.68 -5.19 7.31
N GLY A 103 19.87 -6.25 7.43
CA GLY A 103 19.98 -7.24 8.49
C GLY A 103 19.48 -6.76 9.86
N GLY A 104 18.63 -5.72 9.90
CA GLY A 104 17.87 -5.30 11.09
C GLY A 104 18.66 -4.62 12.22
N ARG A 105 19.98 -4.47 12.11
CA ARG A 105 20.80 -3.94 13.22
C ARG A 105 21.04 -2.43 13.18
N ARG A 106 20.77 -1.76 12.07
CA ARG A 106 20.92 -0.29 11.99
C ARG A 106 19.81 0.38 12.79
N ARG A 107 20.17 1.44 13.52
CA ARG A 107 19.20 2.30 14.21
C ARG A 107 18.39 3.06 13.17
N MET A 108 17.09 3.24 13.41
CA MET A 108 16.28 4.12 12.56
C MET A 108 16.81 5.57 12.66
N PRO A 109 16.71 6.34 11.57
CA PRO A 109 17.03 7.76 11.60
C PRO A 109 16.12 8.49 12.61
N VAL A 110 16.64 9.57 13.19
CA VAL A 110 15.85 10.45 14.05
C VAL A 110 14.73 11.07 13.23
N VAL A 111 13.52 11.15 13.81
CA VAL A 111 12.35 11.77 13.17
C VAL A 111 12.67 13.24 12.89
N PRO A 112 12.46 13.74 11.66
CA PRO A 112 12.70 15.14 11.34
C PRO A 112 11.74 16.04 12.13
N MET A 113 12.17 17.27 12.39
CA MET A 113 11.26 18.28 12.91
C MET A 113 10.46 18.85 11.74
N PHE A 114 9.13 18.82 11.85
CA PHE A 114 8.25 19.41 10.85
C PHE A 114 7.84 20.83 11.24
N SER A 115 7.41 21.60 10.25
CA SER A 115 6.93 22.97 10.39
C SER A 115 5.66 22.99 11.23
N VAL A 116 5.67 23.73 12.34
CA VAL A 116 4.47 23.96 13.16
C VAL A 116 3.51 24.84 12.37
N PRO A 117 2.21 24.50 12.26
CA PRO A 117 1.23 25.35 11.62
C PRO A 117 1.25 26.73 12.29
N GLN A 118 1.63 27.77 11.55
CA GLN A 118 1.43 29.13 11.99
C GLN A 118 -0.07 29.40 11.91
N VAL A 119 -0.80 29.06 12.98
CA VAL A 119 -2.15 29.56 13.18
C VAL A 119 -1.98 31.07 13.30
N ALA A 120 -2.26 31.79 12.22
CA ALA A 120 -2.36 33.23 12.26
C ALA A 120 -3.40 33.56 13.33
N GLU A 121 -2.94 34.05 14.47
CA GLU A 121 -3.79 34.55 15.53
C GLU A 121 -4.67 35.61 14.89
N ALA A 122 -5.95 35.28 14.72
CA ALA A 122 -6.92 36.17 14.11
C ALA A 122 -6.89 37.45 14.93
N VAL A 123 -6.35 38.52 14.34
CA VAL A 123 -6.38 39.86 14.93
C VAL A 123 -7.81 40.10 15.37
N PRO A 124 -8.09 40.30 16.68
CA PRO A 124 -9.46 40.45 17.15
C PRO A 124 -10.09 41.60 16.36
N ALA A 125 -11.18 41.29 15.65
CA ALA A 125 -11.94 42.29 14.92
C ALA A 125 -12.27 43.44 15.89
N PRO A 126 -12.11 44.72 15.47
CA PRO A 126 -12.45 45.85 16.32
C PRO A 126 -13.92 45.70 16.75
N SER A 127 -14.11 45.64 18.06
CA SER A 127 -15.43 45.55 18.69
C SER A 127 -16.34 46.65 18.11
N PRO A 128 -17.57 46.35 17.65
CA PRO A 128 -18.47 47.39 17.18
C PRO A 128 -18.77 48.32 18.35
N ALA A 129 -18.41 49.59 18.17
CA ALA A 129 -18.68 50.67 19.09
C ALA A 129 -20.17 50.66 19.48
N SER A 130 -20.44 50.40 20.76
CA SER A 130 -21.68 50.85 21.38
C SER A 130 -21.44 52.26 21.88
N ASP A 131 -22.11 53.21 21.25
CA ASP A 131 -22.34 54.54 21.80
C ASP A 131 -23.15 54.40 23.09
N GLU A 132 -22.64 54.95 24.20
CA GLU A 132 -23.38 55.82 25.14
C GLU A 132 -22.48 56.22 26.34
N GLU A 133 -21.93 57.44 26.21
CA GLU A 133 -21.87 58.52 27.21
C GLU A 133 -21.09 58.44 28.56
N PRO A 134 -20.68 59.61 29.09
CA PRO A 134 -19.42 59.76 29.84
C PRO A 134 -19.62 60.14 31.30
N ILE A 135 -18.86 59.55 32.24
CA ILE A 135 -18.72 60.10 33.60
C ILE A 135 -17.27 59.98 34.14
N LYS A 136 -16.62 61.15 34.15
CA LYS A 136 -15.73 61.74 35.18
C LYS A 136 -14.52 60.94 35.73
N THR A 137 -13.35 61.37 35.25
CA THR A 137 -12.27 62.00 36.02
C THR A 137 -12.10 61.62 37.49
N PHE A 138 -10.99 60.92 37.81
CA PHE A 138 -10.07 61.31 38.89
C PHE A 138 -8.63 61.04 38.46
N ALA A 139 -7.82 62.10 38.50
CA ALA A 139 -6.38 62.09 38.45
C ALA A 139 -5.80 61.46 39.73
N THR A 140 -4.61 60.87 39.69
CA THR A 140 -3.37 61.47 40.21
C THR A 140 -2.16 60.62 39.79
N GLU A 141 -1.08 61.33 39.51
CA GLU A 141 0.27 60.91 39.12
C GLU A 141 0.96 59.98 40.13
N ASP A 142 1.82 59.08 39.66
CA ASP A 142 3.24 59.00 40.08
C ASP A 142 3.94 57.83 39.33
N THR A 143 4.84 58.11 38.38
CA THR A 143 6.31 58.26 38.57
C THR A 143 7.00 56.99 39.08
N THR A 144 7.58 56.18 38.18
CA THR A 144 9.05 55.99 38.03
C THR A 144 9.38 54.84 37.07
N PRO A 145 10.31 55.04 36.13
CA PRO A 145 11.02 53.97 35.43
C PRO A 145 12.36 53.68 36.13
N SER A 146 12.73 52.40 36.26
CA SER A 146 14.12 52.04 36.54
C SER A 146 14.52 50.74 35.87
N GLU A 147 15.70 50.86 35.28
CA GLU A 147 16.44 50.03 34.35
C GLU A 147 17.25 48.93 35.11
N PRO A 148 18.30 48.30 34.53
CA PRO A 148 18.36 46.87 34.26
C PRO A 148 19.38 46.13 35.17
N ALA A 149 19.44 44.79 35.09
CA ALA A 149 20.71 44.05 35.15
C ALA A 149 20.53 42.55 34.85
N PRO A 150 21.35 41.97 33.96
CA PRO A 150 21.53 40.53 33.79
C PRO A 150 22.70 40.02 34.65
N ALA A 151 22.62 38.78 35.14
CA ALA A 151 23.82 38.02 35.50
C ALA A 151 23.56 36.51 35.44
N GLU A 152 24.46 35.86 34.70
CA GLU A 152 24.78 34.44 34.69
C GLU A 152 24.83 33.81 36.10
N THR A 153 24.61 32.50 36.19
CA THR A 153 25.60 31.51 36.72
C THR A 153 24.95 30.12 36.72
N ALA A 154 25.35 29.26 35.78
CA ALA A 154 25.44 27.80 36.01
C ALA A 154 26.78 27.53 36.76
N PRO A 155 27.14 26.33 37.28
CA PRO A 155 26.50 25.02 37.19
C PRO A 155 26.49 24.23 38.54
N SER A 156 25.90 23.03 38.58
CA SER A 156 26.25 22.02 39.60
C SER A 156 26.07 20.59 39.07
N LEU A 157 27.22 19.90 38.98
CA LEU A 157 27.48 18.45 38.94
C LEU A 157 26.90 17.74 40.20
N PRO A 158 26.90 16.39 40.40
CA PRO A 158 27.85 15.42 39.83
C PRO A 158 27.32 14.01 39.44
N ALA A 159 28.25 13.29 38.80
CA ALA A 159 28.24 11.86 38.52
C ALA A 159 28.09 10.99 39.78
N THR A 160 27.48 9.81 39.62
CA THR A 160 27.64 8.67 40.53
C THR A 160 27.97 7.42 39.72
N THR A 161 29.02 6.75 40.18
CA THR A 161 29.75 5.68 39.52
C THR A 161 29.41 4.33 40.16
N GLY A 162 28.95 3.38 39.33
CA GLY A 162 29.15 1.92 39.44
C GLY A 162 28.51 1.15 40.61
N PRO A 163 28.82 -0.16 40.77
CA PRO A 163 29.13 -1.20 39.76
C PRO A 163 28.31 -2.50 40.04
N SER A 164 28.53 -3.57 39.26
CA SER A 164 28.84 -4.94 39.78
C SER A 164 28.35 -6.09 38.87
N LEU A 165 29.29 -6.99 38.58
CA LEU A 165 29.16 -8.30 37.94
C LEU A 165 28.78 -9.39 38.97
N ALA A 166 27.93 -10.34 38.58
CA ALA A 166 27.94 -11.77 38.97
C ALA A 166 26.91 -12.49 38.07
N ALA A 167 27.22 -13.46 37.21
CA ALA A 167 27.84 -14.78 37.42
C ALA A 167 27.09 -15.66 38.42
N ALA A 168 26.16 -16.49 37.94
CA ALA A 168 25.76 -17.75 38.56
C ALA A 168 24.96 -18.63 37.56
N THR A 169 25.60 -19.70 37.10
CA THR A 169 24.97 -21.00 36.77
C THR A 169 25.37 -21.94 37.92
N PRO A 170 24.54 -22.88 38.39
CA PRO A 170 24.65 -24.26 37.89
C PRO A 170 23.38 -25.17 37.99
N ASP A 171 23.47 -26.27 37.25
CA ASP A 171 23.02 -27.66 37.51
C ASP A 171 21.55 -28.14 37.62
N GLU A 172 21.27 -29.10 36.73
CA GLU A 172 20.92 -30.51 37.01
C GLU A 172 19.71 -30.85 37.90
N ALA A 173 18.65 -31.38 37.28
CA ALA A 173 17.96 -32.56 37.79
C ALA A 173 17.11 -33.21 36.69
N ALA A 174 17.52 -34.41 36.29
CA ALA A 174 16.71 -35.36 35.57
C ALA A 174 15.55 -35.83 36.46
N THR A 175 14.33 -35.93 35.90
CA THR A 175 13.28 -36.80 36.45
C THR A 175 12.56 -37.44 35.28
N ALA A 176 12.82 -38.73 35.12
CA ALA A 176 12.07 -39.65 34.29
C ALA A 176 10.74 -40.04 34.95
N VAL A 177 9.92 -40.80 34.20
CA VAL A 177 8.75 -41.64 34.61
C VAL A 177 7.38 -40.95 34.40
N PRO A 178 6.31 -41.66 33.95
CA PRO A 178 6.20 -42.77 33.00
C PRO A 178 5.14 -42.54 31.89
N SER A 179 5.18 -43.37 30.85
CA SER A 179 4.09 -43.57 29.89
C SER A 179 2.87 -44.24 30.54
N GLN A 180 1.68 -43.70 30.29
CA GLN A 180 0.39 -44.38 30.50
C GLN A 180 -0.65 -43.92 29.45
N PRO A 181 -1.71 -44.71 29.21
CA PRO A 181 -2.16 -45.08 27.86
C PRO A 181 -3.31 -44.23 27.33
N ALA A 182 -3.54 -44.39 26.03
CA ALA A 182 -4.59 -43.76 25.23
C ALA A 182 -5.99 -43.85 25.86
N GLU A 183 -6.56 -42.70 26.19
CA GLU A 183 -8.01 -42.52 26.30
C GLU A 183 -8.55 -41.91 24.99
N ARG A 184 -9.35 -42.72 24.30
CA ARG A 184 -10.28 -42.27 23.26
C ARG A 184 -11.13 -41.13 23.81
N ARG A 185 -11.05 -39.96 23.19
CA ARG A 185 -12.08 -38.91 23.30
C ARG A 185 -12.85 -38.80 21.99
N ASP A 186 -14.15 -38.97 22.10
CA ASP A 186 -15.17 -38.71 21.09
C ASP A 186 -14.99 -37.36 20.38
N PRO A 187 -15.04 -37.31 19.04
CA PRO A 187 -15.19 -36.08 18.28
C PRO A 187 -16.68 -35.71 18.19
N SER A 188 -17.23 -35.17 19.27
CA SER A 188 -18.54 -34.49 19.24
C SER A 188 -18.51 -33.27 20.16
N ARG A 189 -17.63 -32.32 19.84
CA ARG A 189 -17.73 -30.93 20.31
C ARG A 189 -18.07 -30.06 19.11
N GLN A 190 -19.33 -29.65 19.06
CA GLN A 190 -19.81 -28.53 18.26
C GLN A 190 -18.82 -27.36 18.39
N ALA A 191 -18.11 -27.08 17.31
CA ALA A 191 -17.33 -25.87 17.16
C ALA A 191 -18.33 -24.71 17.04
N THR A 192 -18.53 -23.99 18.14
CA THR A 192 -19.13 -22.65 18.10
C THR A 192 -18.31 -21.79 17.13
N PRO A 193 -18.94 -20.96 16.28
CA PRO A 193 -18.22 -20.09 15.36
C PRO A 193 -17.29 -19.19 16.15
N LYS A 194 -15.99 -19.33 15.93
CA LYS A 194 -14.99 -18.34 16.37
C LYS A 194 -15.37 -17.03 15.68
N LYS A 195 -16.04 -16.13 16.41
CA LYS A 195 -16.12 -14.71 16.07
C LYS A 195 -14.69 -14.27 15.75
N GLN A 196 -14.42 -13.99 14.48
CA GLN A 196 -13.22 -13.29 14.06
C GLN A 196 -13.15 -12.03 14.91
N THR A 197 -12.21 -12.02 15.85
CA THR A 197 -11.86 -10.82 16.59
C THR A 197 -11.34 -9.84 15.56
N ALA A 198 -12.19 -8.88 15.19
CA ALA A 198 -11.83 -7.73 14.38
C ALA A 198 -10.44 -7.24 14.81
N SER A 199 -9.55 -7.11 13.83
CA SER A 199 -8.18 -6.65 14.03
C SER A 199 -8.20 -5.41 14.92
N ILE A 200 -7.32 -5.35 15.92
CA ILE A 200 -7.19 -4.25 16.88
C ILE A 200 -7.06 -2.89 16.14
N TRP A 201 -6.57 -2.91 14.91
CA TRP A 201 -6.49 -1.78 13.99
C TRP A 201 -7.83 -1.18 13.57
N GLN A 202 -8.89 -1.98 13.42
CA GLN A 202 -10.24 -1.47 13.07
C GLN A 202 -10.91 -0.72 14.23
N ARG A 203 -10.35 -0.80 15.45
CA ARG A 203 -10.88 -0.11 16.64
C ARG A 203 -10.00 1.07 17.06
N HIS A 204 -8.95 1.39 16.30
CA HIS A 204 -8.09 2.52 16.61
C HIS A 204 -8.81 3.82 16.21
N PRO A 205 -8.82 4.88 17.05
CA PRO A 205 -9.44 6.17 16.72
C PRO A 205 -8.84 6.83 15.47
N ALA A 206 -7.64 6.44 15.06
CA ALA A 206 -7.01 6.89 13.80
C ALA A 206 -7.51 6.15 12.54
N ALA A 207 -8.35 5.12 12.67
CA ALA A 207 -8.90 4.33 11.58
C ALA A 207 -10.39 4.63 11.31
N GLN A 208 -10.85 5.86 11.63
CA GLN A 208 -12.19 6.27 11.21
C GLN A 208 -12.26 6.29 9.67
N PRO A 209 -13.35 5.76 9.08
CA PRO A 209 -13.57 5.89 7.65
C PRO A 209 -13.64 7.38 7.30
N ILE A 210 -12.77 7.80 6.38
CA ILE A 210 -12.77 9.17 5.85
C ILE A 210 -14.11 9.38 5.14
N ASP A 211 -14.92 10.28 5.66
CA ASP A 211 -16.14 10.74 4.99
C ASP A 211 -15.73 11.58 3.78
N LEU A 212 -15.86 10.99 2.59
CA LEU A 212 -15.54 11.58 1.28
C LEU A 212 -16.69 12.47 0.75
N SER A 213 -17.43 13.11 1.66
CA SER A 213 -18.41 14.12 1.29
C SER A 213 -17.67 15.38 0.80
N ASP A 214 -17.57 15.45 -0.52
CA ASP A 214 -17.08 16.52 -1.40
C ASP A 214 -17.23 17.96 -0.84
N PRO A 215 -16.12 18.66 -0.52
CA PRO A 215 -16.16 20.06 -0.09
C PRO A 215 -16.15 21.07 -1.26
N PHE A 216 -16.29 20.64 -2.52
CA PHE A 216 -16.22 21.52 -3.70
C PHE A 216 -17.53 21.61 -4.50
N GLY A 217 -18.64 21.06 -3.99
CA GLY A 217 -19.96 21.17 -4.61
C GLY A 217 -20.65 22.50 -4.38
N ASP A 218 -20.22 23.57 -5.06
CA ASP A 218 -21.06 24.65 -5.62
C ASP A 218 -20.18 25.81 -6.13
N GLU A 219 -19.93 25.89 -7.44
CA GLU A 219 -19.93 27.15 -8.20
C GLU A 219 -20.36 26.86 -9.66
N GLY A 220 -21.35 27.62 -10.13
CA GLY A 220 -22.13 27.35 -11.33
C GLY A 220 -21.40 27.49 -12.68
N PRO A 221 -22.07 27.12 -13.78
CA PRO A 221 -21.44 27.03 -15.10
C PRO A 221 -21.19 28.41 -15.73
N ALA A 222 -19.92 28.78 -15.89
CA ALA A 222 -19.52 29.89 -16.75
C ALA A 222 -19.39 29.42 -18.22
N GLU A 223 -19.99 30.18 -19.12
CA GLU A 223 -20.08 29.89 -20.56
C GLU A 223 -18.71 29.80 -21.27
N PRO A 224 -18.55 28.96 -22.30
CA PRO A 224 -17.30 28.81 -23.03
C PRO A 224 -17.10 29.89 -24.09
N SER A 225 -16.04 30.69 -23.97
CA SER A 225 -15.55 31.55 -25.06
C SER A 225 -14.72 30.74 -26.05
N SER A 226 -15.16 30.71 -27.30
CA SER A 226 -14.52 30.09 -28.45
C SER A 226 -13.28 30.87 -28.92
N ASN A 227 -12.13 30.21 -28.98
CA ASN A 227 -11.01 30.64 -29.81
C ASN A 227 -10.38 29.44 -30.50
N GLU A 228 -10.72 29.29 -31.79
CA GLU A 228 -10.09 28.39 -32.73
C GLU A 228 -8.67 28.88 -33.05
N SER A 229 -7.65 28.02 -32.88
CA SER A 229 -6.40 28.18 -33.61
C SER A 229 -5.99 26.87 -34.24
N ARG A 230 -6.18 26.86 -35.56
CA ARG A 230 -5.97 25.78 -36.51
C ARG A 230 -4.50 25.81 -36.95
N VAL A 231 -3.67 24.91 -36.43
CA VAL A 231 -2.32 24.68 -36.95
C VAL A 231 -2.31 23.43 -37.82
N VAL A 232 -2.36 23.65 -39.13
CA VAL A 232 -2.09 22.66 -40.16
C VAL A 232 -0.59 22.76 -40.49
N MET A 233 0.21 21.73 -40.22
CA MET A 233 1.47 21.53 -40.93
C MET A 233 1.77 20.06 -41.22
N ARG A 234 2.32 19.88 -42.42
CA ARG A 234 2.37 18.72 -43.31
C ARG A 234 3.35 17.61 -42.88
N PRO A 235 3.19 16.39 -43.44
CA PRO A 235 4.08 15.25 -43.20
C PRO A 235 5.39 15.41 -43.99
N ALA A 236 6.53 15.28 -43.30
CA ALA A 236 7.84 15.20 -43.93
C ALA A 236 8.38 13.77 -43.85
N ALA A 237 8.42 13.17 -45.05
CA ALA A 237 9.36 12.20 -45.59
C ALA A 237 10.14 11.23 -44.67
N MET A 238 10.03 9.96 -45.06
CA MET A 238 10.93 8.84 -44.81
C MET A 238 12.42 9.23 -44.69
N SER A 239 13.03 8.87 -43.57
CA SER A 239 14.48 8.66 -43.47
C SER A 239 14.76 7.26 -42.94
N SER A 240 15.26 6.44 -43.85
CA SER A 240 16.32 5.44 -43.70
C SER A 240 16.31 4.52 -42.47
N LEU A 241 15.98 3.26 -42.79
CA LEU A 241 16.42 2.03 -42.16
C LEU A 241 17.86 2.09 -41.64
N THR A 242 17.99 2.15 -40.31
CA THR A 242 18.84 1.22 -39.56
C THR A 242 17.97 0.68 -38.45
N PRO A 243 17.91 -0.64 -38.19
CA PRO A 243 17.30 -1.13 -36.97
C PRO A 243 18.24 -0.70 -35.84
N ALA A 244 18.05 0.52 -35.36
CA ALA A 244 18.59 0.93 -34.07
C ALA A 244 18.21 -0.18 -33.11
N LYS A 245 19.21 -0.88 -32.57
CA LYS A 245 19.03 -1.87 -31.51
C LYS A 245 18.20 -1.17 -30.43
N THR A 246 16.90 -1.39 -30.42
CA THR A 246 16.02 -0.98 -29.34
C THR A 246 16.45 -1.84 -28.18
N ARG A 247 17.39 -1.34 -27.37
CA ARG A 247 17.64 -1.92 -26.06
C ARG A 247 16.36 -1.68 -25.30
N VAL A 248 15.57 -2.74 -25.17
CA VAL A 248 14.42 -2.74 -24.27
C VAL A 248 15.01 -2.67 -22.88
N GLU A 249 15.02 -1.47 -22.31
CA GLU A 249 15.43 -1.29 -20.92
C GLU A 249 14.35 -1.91 -20.04
N VAL A 250 14.70 -3.01 -19.38
CA VAL A 250 13.81 -3.66 -18.42
C VAL A 250 13.82 -2.83 -17.15
N ASN A 251 12.66 -2.29 -16.79
CA ASN A 251 12.51 -1.57 -15.54
C ASN A 251 12.47 -2.58 -14.37
N VAL A 252 13.60 -2.73 -13.68
CA VAL A 252 13.77 -3.65 -12.54
C VAL A 252 12.73 -3.41 -11.44
N MET A 253 12.31 -2.16 -11.24
CA MET A 253 11.27 -1.85 -10.26
C MET A 253 9.89 -2.40 -10.68
N GLU A 254 9.55 -2.28 -11.96
CA GLU A 254 8.31 -2.84 -12.49
C GLU A 254 8.32 -4.37 -12.42
N LEU A 255 9.46 -4.99 -12.78
CA LEU A 255 9.64 -6.43 -12.67
C LEU A 255 9.45 -6.91 -11.22
N GLY A 256 10.09 -6.22 -10.26
CA GLY A 256 9.93 -6.53 -8.83
C GLY A 256 8.48 -6.39 -8.35
N ALA A 257 7.76 -5.36 -8.81
CA ALA A 257 6.34 -5.19 -8.50
C ALA A 257 5.48 -6.33 -9.08
N ARG A 258 5.75 -6.75 -10.32
CA ARG A 258 5.05 -7.86 -10.98
C ARG A 258 5.30 -9.19 -10.27
N VAL A 259 6.55 -9.47 -9.86
CA VAL A 259 6.89 -10.68 -9.10
C VAL A 259 6.15 -10.70 -7.75
N LYS A 260 6.14 -9.57 -7.02
CA LYS A 260 5.37 -9.45 -5.77
C LYS A 260 3.87 -9.67 -6.00
N GLY A 261 3.32 -9.07 -7.06
CA GLY A 261 1.92 -9.24 -7.46
C GLY A 261 1.56 -10.71 -7.74
N TYR A 262 2.41 -11.42 -8.49
CA TYR A 262 2.26 -12.85 -8.75
C TYR A 262 2.25 -13.68 -7.46
N ILE A 263 3.24 -13.47 -6.57
CA ILE A 263 3.32 -14.20 -5.29
C ILE A 263 2.09 -13.94 -4.43
N HIS A 264 1.64 -12.67 -4.35
CA HIS A 264 0.46 -12.31 -3.59
C HIS A 264 -0.81 -12.93 -4.17
N GLY A 265 -0.97 -12.88 -5.49
CA GLY A 265 -2.10 -13.51 -6.20
C GLY A 265 -2.16 -15.02 -5.97
N LEU A 266 -1.03 -15.71 -6.08
CA LEU A 266 -0.96 -17.16 -5.85
C LEU A 266 -1.34 -17.52 -4.41
N ARG A 267 -0.80 -16.79 -3.42
CA ARG A 267 -1.20 -16.97 -2.01
C ARG A 267 -2.68 -16.67 -1.77
N GLY A 268 -3.24 -15.69 -2.48
CA GLY A 268 -4.67 -15.37 -2.43
C GLY A 268 -5.53 -16.52 -2.93
N VAL A 269 -5.16 -17.13 -4.05
CA VAL A 269 -5.82 -18.33 -4.60
C VAL A 269 -5.73 -19.49 -3.62
N GLU A 270 -4.54 -19.78 -3.09
CA GLU A 270 -4.34 -20.86 -2.12
C GLU A 270 -5.17 -20.65 -0.83
N ALA A 271 -5.16 -19.43 -0.30
CA ALA A 271 -5.94 -19.10 0.89
C ALA A 271 -7.45 -19.27 0.64
N ARG A 272 -7.95 -18.92 -0.55
CA ARG A 272 -9.37 -19.09 -0.90
C ARG A 272 -9.76 -20.58 -0.99
N LEU A 273 -8.90 -21.41 -1.59
CA LEU A 273 -9.08 -22.87 -1.69
C LEU A 273 -9.03 -23.58 -0.34
N LEU A 274 -8.27 -23.04 0.62
CA LEU A 274 -8.17 -23.56 1.98
C LEU A 274 -9.29 -23.07 2.91
N ALA A 275 -9.79 -21.84 2.70
CA ALA A 275 -10.83 -21.26 3.56
C ALA A 275 -12.22 -21.84 3.29
N ASN A 276 -12.50 -22.21 2.04
CA ASN A 276 -13.80 -22.71 1.62
C ASN A 276 -13.69 -24.19 1.25
N ASP A 277 -14.07 -25.06 2.19
CA ASP A 277 -14.10 -26.51 1.96
C ASP A 277 -15.21 -26.94 0.99
N GLU A 278 -16.32 -26.20 0.98
CA GLU A 278 -17.49 -26.44 0.12
C GLU A 278 -17.60 -25.30 -0.91
N MET A 279 -16.63 -25.24 -1.83
CA MET A 279 -16.62 -24.24 -2.91
C MET A 279 -17.52 -24.71 -4.05
N SER A 280 -18.45 -23.87 -4.49
CA SER A 280 -19.36 -24.20 -5.60
C SER A 280 -18.60 -24.34 -6.93
N ALA A 281 -19.18 -25.05 -7.90
CA ALA A 281 -18.56 -25.22 -9.22
C ALA A 281 -18.25 -23.87 -9.91
N ASP A 282 -19.13 -22.87 -9.77
CA ASP A 282 -18.93 -21.53 -10.33
C ASP A 282 -17.77 -20.78 -9.65
N GLU A 283 -17.66 -20.86 -8.33
CA GLU A 283 -16.54 -20.27 -7.60
C GLU A 283 -15.21 -20.92 -7.97
N LEU A 284 -15.21 -22.24 -8.15
CA LEU A 284 -14.03 -22.98 -8.57
C LEU A 284 -13.58 -22.56 -9.98
N LEU A 285 -14.53 -22.34 -10.91
CA LEU A 285 -14.23 -21.82 -12.24
C LEU A 285 -13.58 -20.43 -12.19
N ILE A 286 -14.04 -19.55 -11.29
CA ILE A 286 -13.41 -18.23 -11.08
C ILE A 286 -11.96 -18.41 -10.61
N VAL A 287 -11.73 -19.29 -9.63
CA VAL A 287 -10.38 -19.58 -9.12
C VAL A 287 -9.47 -20.16 -10.21
N VAL A 288 -9.97 -21.06 -11.05
CA VAL A 288 -9.20 -21.61 -12.19
C VAL A 288 -8.81 -20.53 -13.18
N ARG A 289 -9.70 -19.58 -13.50
CA ARG A 289 -9.39 -18.45 -14.39
C ARG A 289 -8.33 -17.53 -13.79
N GLU A 290 -8.42 -17.23 -12.50
CA GLU A 290 -7.39 -16.48 -11.78
C GLU A 290 -6.03 -17.22 -11.83
N LEU A 291 -6.03 -18.53 -11.60
CA LEU A 291 -4.82 -19.35 -11.67
C LEU A 291 -4.21 -19.38 -13.08
N ARG A 292 -5.05 -19.44 -14.13
CA ARG A 292 -4.61 -19.34 -15.53
C ARG A 292 -3.94 -18.00 -15.83
N GLN A 293 -4.52 -16.91 -15.35
CA GLN A 293 -3.92 -15.58 -15.47
C GLN A 293 -2.55 -15.53 -14.77
N LEU A 294 -2.43 -16.10 -13.58
CA LEU A 294 -1.16 -16.19 -12.85
C LEU A 294 -0.15 -17.08 -13.57
N SER A 295 -0.57 -18.19 -14.19
CA SER A 295 0.30 -19.06 -15.00
C SER A 295 0.87 -18.29 -16.19
N ASN A 296 0.03 -17.57 -16.94
CA ASN A 296 0.49 -16.69 -18.03
C ASN A 296 1.47 -15.60 -17.55
N GLN A 297 1.22 -15.03 -16.37
CA GLN A 297 2.15 -14.06 -15.76
C GLN A 297 3.48 -14.70 -15.38
N ARG A 298 3.46 -15.92 -14.84
CA ARG A 298 4.67 -16.68 -14.52
C ARG A 298 5.48 -16.96 -15.77
N ASP A 299 4.86 -17.40 -16.87
CA ASP A 299 5.55 -17.66 -18.12
C ASP A 299 6.26 -16.40 -18.63
N LEU A 300 5.55 -15.27 -18.61
CA LEU A 300 6.14 -13.98 -18.95
C LEU A 300 7.31 -13.63 -18.02
N LEU A 301 7.15 -13.74 -16.69
CA LEU A 301 8.21 -13.46 -15.72
C LEU A 301 9.41 -14.40 -15.88
N SER A 302 9.18 -15.66 -16.24
CA SER A 302 10.24 -16.64 -16.47
C SER A 302 11.13 -16.24 -17.65
N LEU A 303 10.53 -15.74 -18.74
CA LEU A 303 11.28 -15.22 -19.89
C LEU A 303 12.15 -14.02 -19.49
N TYR A 304 11.62 -13.10 -18.67
CA TYR A 304 12.41 -11.95 -18.19
C TYR A 304 13.56 -12.38 -17.29
N LEU A 305 13.31 -13.26 -16.32
CA LEU A 305 14.34 -13.75 -15.40
C LEU A 305 15.41 -14.56 -16.12
N GLU A 306 15.06 -15.33 -17.15
CA GLU A 306 16.03 -16.06 -17.97
C GLU A 306 16.94 -15.08 -18.74
N THR A 307 16.38 -13.99 -19.29
CA THR A 307 17.20 -12.95 -19.94
C THR A 307 18.13 -12.23 -18.96
N GLU A 308 17.67 -11.91 -17.75
CA GLU A 308 18.53 -11.30 -16.73
C GLU A 308 19.59 -12.26 -16.18
N ALA A 309 19.27 -13.55 -16.04
CA ALA A 309 20.23 -14.58 -15.59
C ALA A 309 21.33 -14.86 -16.63
N LEU A 310 21.07 -14.60 -17.91
CA LEU A 310 22.10 -14.65 -18.96
C LEU A 310 23.08 -13.47 -18.85
N GLU A 311 22.62 -12.31 -18.41
CA GLU A 311 23.45 -11.11 -18.26
C GLU A 311 24.12 -11.02 -16.88
N SER A 312 23.50 -11.59 -15.85
CA SER A 312 23.97 -11.57 -14.47
C SER A 312 24.34 -12.99 -14.01
N SER A 313 25.58 -13.18 -13.54
CA SER A 313 26.10 -14.46 -13.01
C SER A 313 25.39 -14.94 -11.72
N THR A 314 24.25 -14.37 -11.37
CA THR A 314 23.49 -14.67 -10.15
C THR A 314 22.59 -15.87 -10.35
N GLN A 315 22.49 -16.74 -9.33
CA GLN A 315 21.56 -17.87 -9.38
C GLN A 315 20.13 -17.38 -9.62
N PRO A 316 19.37 -18.05 -10.50
CA PRO A 316 18.00 -17.66 -10.81
C PRO A 316 17.13 -17.78 -9.55
N THR A 317 16.38 -16.73 -9.25
CA THR A 317 15.38 -16.77 -8.18
C THR A 317 14.23 -17.67 -8.64
N GLU A 318 14.05 -18.81 -7.98
CA GLU A 318 12.94 -19.73 -8.31
C GLU A 318 11.60 -19.09 -7.92
N LEU A 319 10.73 -18.92 -8.91
CA LEU A 319 9.35 -18.47 -8.69
C LEU A 319 8.51 -19.61 -8.13
N PRO A 320 7.62 -19.34 -7.15
CA PRO A 320 6.72 -20.37 -6.63
C PRO A 320 5.83 -20.92 -7.75
N THR A 321 5.57 -22.23 -7.71
CA THR A 321 4.87 -22.96 -8.77
C THR A 321 3.36 -23.04 -8.52
N VAL A 322 2.57 -23.01 -9.60
CA VAL A 322 1.10 -23.14 -9.56
C VAL A 322 0.61 -24.57 -9.27
N GLU A 323 1.52 -25.56 -9.25
CA GLU A 323 1.22 -26.98 -9.10
C GLU A 323 0.55 -27.34 -7.77
N HIS A 324 0.81 -26.58 -6.70
CA HIS A 324 0.13 -26.81 -5.44
C HIS A 324 -1.35 -26.44 -5.53
N ALA A 325 -1.66 -25.24 -6.02
CA ALA A 325 -3.03 -24.78 -6.26
C ALA A 325 -3.77 -25.72 -7.23
N ARG A 326 -3.12 -26.14 -8.32
CA ARG A 326 -3.68 -27.09 -9.29
C ARG A 326 -4.10 -28.41 -8.64
N ARG A 327 -3.25 -28.99 -7.78
CA ARG A 327 -3.56 -30.22 -7.05
C ARG A 327 -4.75 -30.05 -6.10
N MET A 328 -4.88 -28.89 -5.46
CA MET A 328 -6.04 -28.60 -4.61
C MET A 328 -7.33 -28.51 -5.43
N ILE A 329 -7.29 -27.84 -6.58
CA ILE A 329 -8.44 -27.71 -7.49
C ILE A 329 -8.87 -29.09 -8.00
N ASN A 330 -7.94 -29.95 -8.44
CA ASN A 330 -8.25 -31.31 -8.88
C ASN A 330 -8.95 -32.12 -7.79
N ARG A 331 -8.45 -32.07 -6.55
CA ARG A 331 -9.09 -32.75 -5.42
C ARG A 331 -10.51 -32.25 -5.18
N ARG A 332 -10.77 -30.94 -5.35
CA ARG A 332 -12.12 -30.36 -5.21
C ARG A 332 -13.04 -30.79 -6.35
N LEU A 333 -12.55 -30.81 -7.58
CA LEU A 333 -13.32 -31.31 -8.73
C LEU A 333 -13.75 -32.77 -8.52
N GLU A 334 -12.85 -33.63 -8.02
CA GLU A 334 -13.17 -35.01 -7.67
C GLU A 334 -14.26 -35.07 -6.59
N GLN A 335 -14.16 -34.26 -5.54
CA GLN A 335 -15.17 -34.19 -4.47
C GLN A 335 -16.55 -33.74 -4.98
N LEU A 336 -16.61 -32.74 -5.86
CA LEU A 336 -17.86 -32.26 -6.46
C LEU A 336 -18.49 -33.30 -7.40
N GLN A 337 -17.66 -34.04 -8.14
CA GLN A 337 -18.11 -35.16 -8.97
C GLN A 337 -18.70 -36.29 -8.11
N GLU A 338 -18.06 -36.63 -6.98
CA GLU A 338 -18.56 -37.63 -6.02
C GLU A 338 -19.85 -37.19 -5.32
N ALA A 339 -19.98 -35.90 -5.02
CA ALA A 339 -21.18 -35.31 -4.40
C ALA A 339 -22.40 -35.31 -5.34
N GLY A 340 -22.22 -35.64 -6.63
CA GLY A 340 -23.29 -35.67 -7.62
C GLY A 340 -23.83 -34.29 -7.97
N GLU A 341 -22.99 -33.26 -7.83
CA GLU A 341 -23.41 -31.89 -8.10
C GLU A 341 -23.84 -31.74 -9.56
N SER A 342 -25.01 -31.13 -9.76
CA SER A 342 -25.78 -31.30 -10.99
C SER A 342 -25.26 -30.50 -12.18
N ASP A 343 -24.29 -29.60 -11.98
CA ASP A 343 -23.82 -28.70 -13.02
C ASP A 343 -22.60 -29.25 -13.78
N ARG A 344 -22.78 -30.44 -14.37
CA ARG A 344 -21.73 -31.14 -15.15
C ARG A 344 -21.09 -30.26 -16.22
N LYS A 345 -21.85 -29.33 -16.83
CA LYS A 345 -21.32 -28.41 -17.84
C LYS A 345 -20.27 -27.46 -17.27
N VAL A 346 -20.48 -26.97 -16.04
CA VAL A 346 -19.52 -26.09 -15.37
C VAL A 346 -18.30 -26.89 -14.93
N LEU A 347 -18.46 -28.13 -14.49
CA LEU A 347 -17.35 -29.02 -14.18
C LEU A 347 -16.48 -29.30 -15.41
N ASP A 348 -17.09 -29.66 -16.55
CA ASP A 348 -16.38 -29.90 -17.81
C ASP A 348 -15.65 -28.63 -18.29
N ALA A 349 -16.27 -27.46 -18.15
CA ALA A 349 -15.65 -26.18 -18.48
C ALA A 349 -14.46 -25.86 -17.55
N THR A 350 -14.59 -26.18 -16.26
CA THR A 350 -13.54 -25.95 -15.26
C THR A 350 -12.34 -26.87 -15.51
N GLU A 351 -12.59 -28.14 -15.85
CA GLU A 351 -11.55 -29.10 -16.22
C GLU A 351 -10.83 -28.67 -17.51
N ALA A 352 -11.58 -28.25 -18.53
CA ALA A 352 -11.01 -27.76 -19.79
C ALA A 352 -10.13 -26.52 -19.59
N GLU A 353 -10.55 -25.58 -18.75
CA GLU A 353 -9.75 -24.41 -18.40
C GLU A 353 -8.47 -24.79 -17.62
N LEU A 354 -8.56 -25.76 -16.71
CA LEU A 354 -7.44 -26.23 -15.89
C LEU A 354 -6.37 -26.96 -16.71
N ILE A 355 -6.74 -27.60 -17.82
CA ILE A 355 -5.77 -28.18 -18.77
C ILE A 355 -4.92 -27.09 -19.46
N GLY A 356 -5.46 -25.87 -19.57
CA GLY A 356 -4.76 -24.72 -20.13
C GLY A 356 -3.87 -23.96 -19.14
N VAL A 357 -3.75 -24.42 -17.90
CA VAL A 357 -2.91 -23.87 -16.81
C VAL A 357 -1.67 -24.73 -16.64
#